data_AF-A0A7V7GKU5-F1
#
_entry.id   AF-A0A7V7GKU5-F1
#
_cell.length_a   1.000
_cell.length_b   1.000
_cell.length_c   1.000
_cell.angle_alpha   90.00
_cell.angle_beta   90.00
_cell.angle_gamma   90.00
#
_symmetry.space_group_name_H-M   'P 1'
#
loop_
_entity.id
_entity.type
_entity.pdbx_description
1 polymer ?
#
loop_
_entity_poly.entity_id
_entity_poly.type
_entity_poly.pdbx_seq_one_letter_code
_entity_poly.pdbx_strand_id
1 'polypeptide(L)'
;MTLKNQEKQKELLLKEVEDLQKQVHQLQLEKALLEGAAELLKKEKGVNLLCLSNQEKTILIDALRNQFTLKELLQQLQLPKSSYFYQKQALEKPDKYYKERQLIITIFNHNFCAYGYRRIHQALKNMGKKLSEKVVRRLMTEENLFVKFSRRKKYSSYAGKFLLHTPIY
;
A
#
# COMPACT_ATOMS: atom_id res chain seq x y z
N MET A 1 8.01 -62.20 25.30
CA MET A 1 7.04 -61.46 24.47
C MET A 1 7.07 -59.93 24.68
N THR A 2 8.13 -59.37 25.27
CA THR A 2 8.13 -57.99 25.79
C THR A 2 8.88 -56.98 24.90
N LEU A 3 9.99 -57.37 24.28
CA LEU A 3 10.83 -56.46 23.47
C LEU A 3 10.14 -55.97 22.19
N LYS A 4 9.49 -56.89 21.45
CA LYS A 4 8.80 -56.58 20.18
C LYS A 4 7.60 -55.64 20.37
N ASN A 5 7.00 -55.64 21.55
CA ASN A 5 5.87 -54.76 21.89
C ASN A 5 6.37 -53.36 22.29
N GLN A 6 7.49 -53.30 23.03
CA GLN A 6 8.17 -52.04 23.36
C GLN A 6 8.74 -51.34 22.12
N GLU A 7 9.27 -52.08 21.14
CA GLU A 7 9.73 -51.53 19.86
C GLU A 7 8.58 -50.92 19.06
N LYS A 8 7.45 -51.63 18.94
CA LYS A 8 6.24 -51.10 18.30
C LYS A 8 5.72 -49.85 19.00
N GLN A 9 5.75 -49.85 20.34
CA GLN A 9 5.31 -48.70 21.14
C GLN A 9 6.24 -47.50 20.96
N LYS A 10 7.56 -47.72 20.89
CA LYS A 10 8.53 -46.67 20.54
C LYS A 10 8.28 -46.11 19.14
N GLU A 11 8.03 -46.97 18.16
CA GLU A 11 7.75 -46.53 16.78
C GLU A 11 6.46 -45.69 16.69
N LEU A 12 5.42 -46.07 17.43
CA LEU A 12 4.18 -45.30 17.54
C LEU A 12 4.42 -43.93 18.19
N LEU A 13 5.15 -43.89 19.31
CA LEU A 13 5.51 -42.64 19.99
C LEU A 13 6.35 -41.72 19.10
N LEU A 14 7.27 -42.28 18.30
CA LEU A 14 8.07 -41.51 17.36
C LEU A 14 7.21 -40.86 16.26
N LYS A 15 6.23 -41.60 15.72
CA LYS A 15 5.26 -41.04 14.75
C LYS A 15 4.43 -39.92 15.38
N GLU A 16 3.98 -40.10 16.61
CA GLU A 16 3.20 -39.10 17.33
C GLU A 16 4.01 -37.81 17.57
N VAL A 17 5.28 -37.93 17.96
CA VAL A 17 6.19 -36.78 18.10
C VAL A 17 6.38 -36.07 16.76
N GLU A 18 6.54 -36.81 15.66
CA GLU A 18 6.69 -36.23 14.31
C GLU A 18 5.43 -35.47 13.88
N ASP A 19 4.25 -36.01 14.15
CA ASP A 19 2.97 -35.37 13.84
C ASP A 19 2.75 -34.11 14.68
N LEU A 20 3.10 -34.16 15.98
CA LEU A 20 3.06 -32.99 16.85
C LEU A 20 4.02 -31.88 16.38
N GLN A 21 5.24 -32.25 15.96
CA GLN A 21 6.20 -31.29 15.40
C GLN A 21 5.65 -30.62 14.14
N LYS A 22 4.99 -31.37 13.24
CA LYS A 22 4.32 -30.81 12.06
C LYS A 22 3.20 -29.84 12.44
N GLN A 23 2.38 -30.18 13.44
CA GLN A 23 1.30 -29.30 13.91
C GLN A 23 1.84 -28.00 14.51
N VAL A 24 2.87 -28.08 15.35
CA VAL A 24 3.51 -26.88 15.94
C VAL A 24 4.08 -25.99 14.84
N HIS A 25 4.73 -26.55 13.83
CA HIS A 25 5.24 -25.79 12.69
C HIS A 25 4.12 -25.09 11.91
N GLN A 26 3.00 -25.77 11.63
CA GLN A 26 1.84 -25.17 10.97
C GLN A 26 1.25 -24.01 11.77
N LEU A 27 1.09 -24.19 13.08
CA LEU A 27 0.56 -23.15 13.97
C LEU A 27 1.50 -21.94 14.06
N GLN A 28 2.81 -22.18 14.09
CA GLN A 28 3.81 -21.11 14.06
C GLN A 28 3.72 -20.28 12.76
N LEU A 29 3.54 -20.96 11.62
CA LEU A 29 3.36 -20.31 10.32
C LEU A 29 2.08 -19.47 10.28
N GLU A 30 0.96 -20.00 10.76
CA GLU A 30 -0.33 -19.29 10.78
C GLU A 30 -0.26 -18.05 11.69
N LYS A 31 0.31 -18.20 12.89
CA LYS A 31 0.52 -17.08 13.82
C LYS A 31 1.37 -15.99 13.18
N ALA A 32 2.50 -16.34 12.55
CA ALA A 32 3.38 -15.37 11.91
C ALA A 32 2.68 -14.61 10.76
N LEU A 33 1.83 -15.29 9.99
CA LEU A 33 1.02 -14.66 8.95
C LEU A 33 0.00 -13.66 9.53
N LEU A 34 -0.68 -14.02 10.62
CA LEU A 34 -1.64 -13.14 11.28
C LEU A 34 -0.96 -11.92 11.92
N GLU A 35 0.17 -12.13 12.60
CA GLU A 35 0.98 -11.04 13.17
C GLU A 35 1.50 -10.10 12.08
N GLY A 36 2.12 -10.65 11.03
CA GLY A 36 2.61 -9.86 9.90
C GLY A 36 1.49 -9.10 9.16
N ALA A 37 0.30 -9.70 9.03
CA ALA A 37 -0.86 -9.03 8.44
C ALA A 37 -1.33 -7.85 9.30
N ALA A 38 -1.35 -8.00 10.63
CA ALA A 38 -1.73 -6.94 11.55
C ALA A 38 -0.73 -5.77 11.51
N GLU A 39 0.57 -6.07 11.51
CA GLU A 39 1.64 -5.05 11.48
C GLU A 39 1.68 -4.28 10.16
N LEU A 40 1.68 -4.99 9.02
CA LEU A 40 1.91 -4.38 7.71
C LEU A 40 0.67 -3.71 7.14
N LEU A 41 -0.51 -4.28 7.36
CA LEU A 41 -1.75 -3.79 6.75
C LEU A 41 -2.56 -2.89 7.68
N LYS A 42 -2.14 -2.75 8.95
CA LYS A 42 -2.87 -2.00 10.01
C LYS A 42 -4.35 -2.37 10.09
N LYS A 43 -4.72 -3.57 9.63
CA LYS A 43 -6.08 -4.07 9.72
C LYS A 43 -6.22 -4.69 11.11
N GLU A 44 -7.16 -4.19 11.89
CA GLU A 44 -7.40 -4.67 13.25
C GLU A 44 -7.82 -6.16 13.25
N LYS A 45 -7.53 -6.83 14.37
CA LYS A 45 -7.68 -8.27 14.60
C LYS A 45 -9.06 -8.79 14.13
N GLY A 46 -9.10 -9.41 12.94
CA GLY A 46 -10.32 -9.96 12.36
C GLY A 46 -10.30 -10.17 10.84
N VAL A 47 -9.14 -10.09 10.18
CA VAL A 47 -9.07 -10.20 8.72
C VAL A 47 -8.95 -11.66 8.28
N ASN A 48 -9.86 -12.07 7.39
CA ASN A 48 -9.69 -13.28 6.60
C ASN A 48 -8.48 -13.11 5.67
N LEU A 49 -7.39 -13.84 5.92
CA LEU A 49 -6.17 -13.85 5.09
C LEU A 49 -6.48 -14.13 3.60
N LEU A 50 -7.56 -14.86 3.33
CA LEU A 50 -8.03 -15.18 1.99
C LEU A 50 -8.57 -13.96 1.23
N CYS A 51 -9.15 -12.98 1.92
CA CYS A 51 -9.71 -11.76 1.33
C CYS A 51 -8.66 -10.68 1.04
N LEU A 52 -7.38 -10.93 1.35
CA LEU A 52 -6.30 -10.01 1.03
C LEU A 52 -6.10 -9.87 -0.48
N SER A 53 -5.77 -8.66 -0.93
CA SER A 53 -5.36 -8.44 -2.31
C SER A 53 -4.10 -9.23 -2.63
N ASN A 54 -3.93 -9.67 -3.89
CA ASN A 54 -2.71 -10.35 -4.32
C ASN A 54 -1.45 -9.52 -4.02
N GLN A 55 -1.56 -8.18 -4.07
CA GLN A 55 -0.49 -7.26 -3.69
C GLN A 55 -0.14 -7.37 -2.20
N GLU A 56 -1.14 -7.31 -1.34
CA GLU A 56 -0.97 -7.44 0.11
C GLU A 56 -0.39 -8.81 0.47
N LYS A 57 -0.90 -9.89 -0.15
CA LYS A 57 -0.36 -11.25 0.02
C LYS A 57 1.12 -11.32 -0.34
N THR A 58 1.54 -10.71 -1.45
CA THR A 58 2.96 -10.72 -1.83
C THR A 58 3.86 -9.95 -0.86
N ILE A 59 3.39 -8.82 -0.33
CA ILE A 59 4.16 -8.03 0.65
C ILE A 59 4.35 -8.84 1.94
N LEU A 60 3.30 -9.52 2.40
CA LEU A 60 3.35 -10.40 3.56
C LEU A 60 4.30 -11.59 3.35
N ILE A 61 4.25 -12.23 2.18
CA ILE A 61 5.15 -13.34 1.83
C ILE A 61 6.62 -12.87 1.79
N ASP A 62 6.89 -11.69 1.24
CA ASP A 62 8.24 -11.16 1.13
C ASP A 62 8.83 -10.83 2.52
N ALA A 63 8.01 -10.32 3.45
CA ALA A 63 8.41 -10.09 4.83
C ALA A 63 8.74 -11.37 5.60
N LEU A 64 7.94 -12.43 5.41
CA LEU A 64 8.13 -13.73 6.08
C LEU A 64 9.10 -14.67 5.37
N ARG A 65 9.64 -14.24 4.23
CA ARG A 65 10.52 -15.05 3.35
C ARG A 65 11.76 -15.59 4.06
N ASN A 66 12.23 -14.87 5.09
CA ASN A 66 13.43 -15.23 5.87
C ASN A 66 13.17 -16.33 6.90
N GLN A 67 11.91 -16.56 7.29
CA GLN A 67 11.53 -17.48 8.37
C GLN A 67 10.89 -18.76 7.85
N PHE A 68 10.18 -18.71 6.72
CA PHE A 68 9.41 -19.85 6.19
C PHE A 68 9.67 -20.10 4.69
N THR A 69 9.36 -21.31 4.24
CA THR A 69 9.53 -21.69 2.83
C THR A 69 8.45 -21.07 1.96
N LEU A 70 8.79 -20.64 0.73
CA LEU A 70 7.85 -20.00 -0.20
C LEU A 70 6.62 -20.86 -0.47
N LYS A 71 6.85 -22.17 -0.62
CA LYS A 71 5.81 -23.14 -0.98
C LYS A 71 4.72 -23.16 0.09
N GLU A 72 5.10 -23.14 1.35
CA GLU A 72 4.19 -23.19 2.50
C GLU A 72 3.39 -21.89 2.60
N LEU A 73 4.07 -20.74 2.49
CA LEU A 73 3.43 -19.43 2.51
C LEU A 73 2.42 -19.25 1.37
N LEU A 74 2.77 -19.69 0.15
CA LEU A 74 1.86 -19.65 -1.01
C LEU A 74 0.64 -20.55 -0.82
N GLN A 75 0.84 -21.74 -0.25
CA GLN A 75 -0.23 -22.69 0.02
C GLN A 75 -1.22 -22.13 1.05
N GLN A 76 -0.72 -21.53 2.13
CA GLN A 76 -1.56 -20.97 3.19
C GLN A 76 -2.37 -19.76 2.73
N LEU A 77 -1.78 -18.89 1.89
CA LEU A 77 -2.46 -17.70 1.36
C LEU A 77 -3.28 -17.96 0.07
N GLN A 78 -3.30 -19.21 -0.40
CA GLN A 78 -3.92 -19.63 -1.66
C GLN A 78 -3.50 -18.75 -2.85
N LEU A 79 -2.21 -18.39 -2.91
CA LEU A 79 -1.66 -17.55 -3.97
C LEU A 79 -0.88 -18.42 -4.97
N PRO A 80 -1.24 -18.42 -6.26
CA PRO A 80 -0.47 -19.15 -7.25
C PRO A 80 0.92 -18.51 -7.44
N LYS A 81 1.92 -19.37 -7.70
CA LYS A 81 3.33 -18.96 -7.85
C LYS A 81 3.52 -17.89 -8.93
N SER A 82 2.78 -17.97 -10.04
CA SER A 82 2.82 -16.99 -11.13
C SER A 82 2.38 -15.60 -10.68
N SER A 83 1.28 -15.51 -9.92
CA SER A 83 0.79 -14.24 -9.37
C SER A 83 1.78 -13.63 -8.38
N TYR A 84 2.44 -14.46 -7.57
CA TYR A 84 3.49 -13.98 -6.67
C TYR A 84 4.64 -13.30 -7.44
N PHE A 85 5.21 -13.97 -8.46
CA PHE A 85 6.31 -13.40 -9.23
C PHE A 85 5.90 -12.19 -10.05
N TYR A 86 4.69 -12.21 -10.64
CA TYR A 86 4.14 -11.05 -11.35
C TYR A 86 4.08 -9.83 -10.43
N GLN A 87 3.51 -10.01 -9.25
CA GLN A 87 3.29 -8.92 -8.32
C GLN A 87 4.58 -8.45 -7.66
N LYS A 88 5.52 -9.36 -7.34
CA LYS A 88 6.87 -9.01 -6.90
C LYS A 88 7.58 -8.13 -7.94
N GLN A 89 7.53 -8.54 -9.21
CA GLN A 89 8.11 -7.75 -10.29
C GLN A 89 7.39 -6.41 -10.48
N ALA A 90 6.08 -6.35 -10.24
CA ALA A 90 5.31 -5.10 -10.29
C ALA A 90 5.70 -4.13 -9.17
N LEU A 91 5.98 -4.65 -7.96
CA LEU A 91 6.46 -3.86 -6.81
C LEU A 91 7.90 -3.36 -7.00
N GLU A 92 8.76 -4.18 -7.60
CA GLU A 92 10.15 -3.82 -7.88
C GLU A 92 10.30 -2.82 -9.03
N LYS A 93 9.31 -2.72 -9.92
CA LYS A 93 9.37 -1.80 -11.07
C LYS A 93 9.40 -0.36 -10.57
N PRO A 94 10.46 0.41 -10.89
CA PRO A 94 10.49 1.82 -10.54
C PRO A 94 9.36 2.55 -11.25
N ASP A 95 8.84 3.61 -10.63
CA ASP A 95 7.80 4.43 -11.23
C ASP A 95 8.27 4.96 -12.59
N LYS A 96 7.54 4.59 -13.64
CA LYS A 96 7.80 5.00 -15.03
C LYS A 96 7.94 6.51 -15.16
N TYR A 97 7.24 7.28 -14.33
CA TYR A 97 7.22 8.75 -14.38
C TYR A 97 8.02 9.41 -13.27
N TYR A 98 8.92 8.69 -12.60
CA TYR A 98 9.68 9.22 -11.46
C TYR A 98 10.42 10.53 -11.79
N LYS A 99 11.14 10.55 -12.92
CA LYS A 99 11.90 11.75 -13.34
C LYS A 99 10.95 12.90 -13.70
N GLU A 100 9.85 12.59 -14.34
CA GLU A 100 8.83 13.53 -14.77
C GLU A 100 8.11 14.16 -13.57
N ARG A 101 7.82 13.39 -12.50
CA ARG A 101 7.26 13.92 -11.25
C ARG A 101 8.18 14.94 -10.62
N GLN A 102 9.46 14.61 -10.48
CA GLN A 102 10.45 15.53 -9.90
C GLN A 102 10.54 16.84 -10.71
N LEU A 103 10.50 16.74 -12.04
CA LEU A 103 10.44 17.93 -12.92
C LEU A 103 9.14 18.73 -12.75
N ILE A 104 7.99 18.07 -12.63
CA ILE A 104 6.71 18.75 -12.40
C ILE A 104 6.73 19.49 -11.05
N ILE A 105 7.23 18.86 -9.99
CA ILE A 105 7.32 19.46 -8.65
C ILE A 105 8.26 20.67 -8.66
N THR A 106 9.44 20.54 -9.28
CA THR A 106 10.41 21.65 -9.39
C THR A 106 9.84 22.83 -10.17
N ILE A 107 9.19 22.59 -11.32
CA ILE A 107 8.51 23.65 -12.09
C ILE A 107 7.38 24.28 -11.27
N PHE A 108 6.58 23.47 -10.56
CA PHE A 108 5.48 23.97 -9.75
C PHE A 108 5.97 24.89 -8.62
N ASN A 109 6.99 24.46 -7.88
CA ASN A 109 7.56 25.22 -6.77
C ASN A 109 8.29 26.49 -7.24
N HIS A 110 9.05 26.40 -8.34
CA HIS A 110 9.72 27.56 -8.93
C HIS A 110 8.74 28.65 -9.38
N ASN A 111 7.52 28.27 -9.77
CA ASN A 111 6.48 29.20 -10.22
C ASN A 111 5.46 29.52 -9.12
N PHE A 112 5.89 29.57 -7.86
CA PHE A 112 5.09 29.95 -6.69
C PHE A 112 3.78 29.16 -6.56
N CYS A 113 3.77 27.89 -6.97
CA CYS A 113 2.59 27.01 -6.91
C CYS A 113 1.37 27.54 -7.71
N ALA A 114 1.59 28.47 -8.64
CA ALA A 114 0.53 29.11 -9.43
C ALA A 114 0.23 28.36 -10.74
N TYR A 115 1.15 27.51 -11.18
CA TYR A 115 1.02 26.82 -12.47
C TYR A 115 0.13 25.59 -12.33
N GLY A 116 -1.02 25.61 -13.00
CA GLY A 116 -1.84 24.42 -13.17
C GLY A 116 -1.29 23.50 -14.27
N TYR A 117 -1.88 22.32 -14.40
CA TYR A 117 -1.45 21.28 -15.33
C TYR A 117 -1.30 21.75 -16.79
N ARG A 118 -2.13 22.70 -17.24
CA ARG A 118 -2.03 23.31 -18.59
C ARG A 118 -0.72 24.07 -18.79
N ARG A 119 -0.33 24.90 -17.83
CA ARG A 119 0.91 25.69 -17.89
C ARG A 119 2.14 24.81 -17.70
N ILE A 120 2.06 23.82 -16.80
CA ILE A 120 3.14 22.84 -16.62
C ILE A 120 3.34 22.00 -17.88
N HIS A 121 2.26 21.53 -18.52
CA HIS A 121 2.37 20.79 -19.78
C HIS A 121 3.06 21.62 -20.88
N GLN A 122 2.73 22.92 -21.00
CA GLN A 122 3.43 23.82 -21.91
C GLN A 122 4.92 23.98 -21.56
N ALA A 123 5.25 24.17 -20.29
CA ALA A 123 6.65 24.27 -19.85
C ALA A 123 7.44 23.00 -20.18
N LEU A 124 6.85 21.82 -19.95
CA LEU A 124 7.46 20.53 -20.30
C LEU A 124 7.62 20.36 -21.82
N LYS A 125 6.64 20.82 -22.60
CA LYS A 125 6.72 20.81 -24.07
C LYS A 125 7.84 21.72 -24.58
N ASN A 126 8.00 22.90 -23.98
CA ASN A 126 9.08 23.84 -24.31
C ASN A 126 10.46 23.26 -23.97
N MET A 127 10.55 22.41 -22.94
CA MET A 127 11.75 21.64 -22.59
C MET A 127 11.95 20.38 -23.46
N GLY A 128 11.13 20.17 -24.50
CA GLY A 128 11.25 19.05 -25.43
C GLY A 128 10.69 17.70 -24.92
N LYS A 129 9.95 17.68 -23.80
CA LYS A 129 9.36 16.44 -23.26
C LYS A 129 8.03 16.11 -23.95
N LYS A 130 7.90 14.87 -24.42
CA LYS A 130 6.68 14.34 -25.06
C LYS A 130 5.77 13.65 -24.03
N LEU A 131 5.19 14.41 -23.11
CA LEU A 131 4.16 13.91 -22.18
C LEU A 131 2.79 14.43 -22.60
N SER A 132 1.76 13.58 -22.51
CA SER A 132 0.40 14.05 -22.73
C SER A 132 -0.09 14.89 -21.55
N GLU A 133 -0.93 15.87 -21.83
CA GLU A 133 -1.56 16.71 -20.80
C GLU A 133 -2.32 15.88 -19.76
N LYS A 134 -2.96 14.77 -20.17
CA LYS A 134 -3.69 13.86 -19.27
C LYS A 134 -2.75 13.21 -18.26
N VAL A 135 -1.55 12.82 -18.68
CA VAL A 135 -0.52 12.26 -17.79
C VAL A 135 -0.07 13.31 -16.79
N VAL A 136 0.22 14.54 -17.25
CA VAL A 136 0.62 15.64 -16.34
C VAL A 136 -0.46 15.92 -15.31
N ARG A 137 -1.74 15.99 -15.71
CA ARG A 137 -2.85 16.19 -14.78
C ARG A 137 -2.93 15.08 -13.73
N ARG A 138 -2.82 13.82 -14.16
CA ARG A 138 -2.85 12.66 -13.26
C ARG A 138 -1.67 12.68 -12.27
N LEU A 139 -0.46 12.95 -12.76
CA LEU A 139 0.73 13.05 -11.91
C LEU A 139 0.59 14.18 -10.89
N MET A 140 0.10 15.36 -11.29
CA MET A 140 -0.16 16.45 -10.33
C MET A 140 -1.18 16.06 -9.25
N THR A 141 -2.24 15.33 -9.60
CA THR A 141 -3.23 14.89 -8.60
C THR A 141 -2.67 13.83 -7.65
N GLU A 142 -1.86 12.88 -8.15
CA GLU A 142 -1.21 11.87 -7.31
C GLU A 142 -0.22 12.51 -6.32
N GLU A 143 0.52 13.54 -6.76
CA GLU A 143 1.45 14.31 -5.93
C GLU A 143 0.76 15.42 -5.09
N ASN A 144 -0.57 15.50 -5.10
CA ASN A 144 -1.35 16.55 -4.41
C ASN A 144 -0.95 18.00 -4.75
N LEU A 145 -0.48 18.25 -5.97
CA LEU A 145 -0.08 19.57 -6.45
C LEU A 145 -1.32 20.35 -6.91
N PHE A 146 -1.96 21.03 -5.95
CA PHE A 146 -3.13 21.86 -6.23
C PHE A 146 -2.76 23.34 -6.28
N VAL A 147 -3.18 24.00 -7.35
CA VAL A 147 -3.10 25.46 -7.45
C VAL A 147 -4.11 26.06 -6.47
N LYS A 148 -3.63 26.91 -5.57
CA LYS A 148 -4.50 27.67 -4.67
C LYS A 148 -5.21 28.77 -5.45
N PHE A 149 -6.51 28.59 -5.69
CA PHE A 149 -7.35 29.64 -6.27
C PHE A 149 -8.09 30.37 -5.14
N SER A 150 -7.93 31.70 -5.07
CA SER A 150 -8.80 32.53 -4.24
C SER A 150 -10.20 32.53 -4.86
N ARG A 151 -11.19 32.00 -4.13
CA ARG A 151 -12.58 32.07 -4.58
C ARG A 151 -13.01 33.54 -4.55
N ARG A 152 -13.36 34.09 -5.72
CA ARG A 152 -13.94 35.43 -5.78
C ARG A 152 -15.22 35.43 -4.94
N LYS A 153 -15.30 36.32 -3.96
CA LYS A 153 -16.53 36.51 -3.18
C LYS A 153 -17.65 36.87 -4.16
N LYS A 154 -18.80 36.20 -4.03
CA LYS A 154 -20.01 36.64 -4.74
C LYS A 154 -20.33 38.05 -4.26
N TYR A 155 -20.59 38.94 -5.21
CA TYR A 155 -20.97 40.31 -4.90
C TYR A 155 -22.22 40.32 -4.02
N SER A 156 -22.19 41.09 -2.93
CA SER A 156 -23.34 41.37 -2.09
C SER A 156 -23.52 42.88 -2.06
N SER A 157 -24.66 43.37 -2.56
CA SER A 157 -25.00 44.80 -2.60
C SER A 157 -25.41 45.35 -1.23
N TYR A 158 -25.71 44.48 -0.26
CA TYR A 158 -26.11 44.88 1.08
C TYR A 158 -24.88 44.97 2.00
N ALA A 159 -24.32 46.18 2.13
CA ALA A 159 -23.46 46.54 3.25
C ALA A 159 -24.40 46.88 4.42
N GLY A 160 -24.52 46.00 5.41
CA GLY A 160 -25.51 46.11 6.48
C GLY A 160 -25.64 47.51 7.06
N LYS A 161 -26.87 47.92 7.40
CA LYS A 161 -27.12 49.17 8.14
C LYS A 161 -26.21 49.17 9.37
N PHE A 162 -25.33 50.16 9.47
CA PHE A 162 -24.58 50.44 10.70
C PHE A 162 -25.61 50.69 11.80
N LEU A 163 -25.84 49.70 12.67
CA LEU A 163 -26.63 49.90 13.88
C LEU A 163 -25.82 50.86 14.75
N LEU A 164 -26.13 52.15 14.65
CA LEU A 164 -25.71 53.14 15.63
C LEU A 164 -26.23 52.66 16.98
N HIS A 165 -25.31 52.23 17.84
CA HIS A 165 -25.58 51.89 19.22
C HIS A 165 -26.13 53.15 19.90
N THR A 166 -27.44 53.27 20.03
CA THR A 166 -28.07 54.31 20.85
C THR A 166 -27.85 53.93 22.31
N PRO A 167 -27.04 54.67 23.09
CA PRO A 167 -26.92 54.41 24.52
C PRO A 167 -28.27 54.73 25.17
N ILE A 168 -28.77 53.76 25.92
CA ILE A 168 -29.91 53.90 26.81
C ILE A 168 -29.46 54.81 27.96
N TYR A 169 -30.11 55.96 28.12
CA TYR A 169 -30.11 56.74 29.36
C TYR A 169 -31.30 56.30 30.21
#